data_AF-A0ABD3NW15-F1
#
_entry.id   AF-A0ABD3NW15-F1
#
_cell.length_a   1.000
_cell.length_b   1.000
_cell.length_c   1.000
_cell.angle_alpha   90.00
_cell.angle_beta   90.00
_cell.angle_gamma   90.00
#
_symmetry.space_group_name_H-M   'P 1'
#
loop_
_entity.id
_entity.type
_entity.pdbx_description
1 polymer ?
#
loop_
_entity_poly.entity_id
_entity_poly.type
_entity_poly.pdbx_seq_one_letter_code
_entity_poly.pdbx_strand_id
1 'polypeptide(L)'
;MGSLRSASSETQGSTAKGDIMNGKVVIVGSMNQDLTTYAPSLPSPGQTILGSDFIITAGGKGANQAVAATSIGVVDKRRGVHMIGRVGDDDMGIGLVRGLQSRGIKLNDNEVRVVGAHTGVASINVDTTSGQNTIVVAPGANLALGKDDVESSLMEILGCSDGHEKECGRDVVLVQLEIAPETALQTLITSSKLGALTILNPAPAPKGWDLTDEWYSAIDILIPNETELAAICCLSNRDDVTGEGEEAMAKALLEKGVRHAVIVTLGARGAMIVMRDKSQSAPSKNRIDSFRTIMISEPPDLPCKSELVVDTVGAGDAFCGALAAYLSRGIHLEKAASMACGVASMSVRKRGAQESYPRAEDLPGCLRIENVPTGDGVVESKMRTRKTITFVTGNKNKLAEVQRLLSTSSSNDEQLFIPFDIDNHQLDLPELQGSPSDIAREKCQMASLQLKTAVITEDTCLCFHGLNGLPGPYIKWFLDGLGHDGLNKLLQGFDDKTAYAQTIIAFSPGPDKEVRLFEGKTEGWIVPARGSNDFGWDPIFEPTEDEQGSGSRKTYAEMTRDEKNAISHRGRAFHKFREYLLSDSENIFNAIV
;
A
#
# COMPACT_ATOMS: atom_id res chain seq x y z
N MET A 1 -35.82 32.29 -63.59
CA MET A 1 -35.56 30.88 -63.94
C MET A 1 -34.07 30.64 -63.76
N GLY A 2 -33.69 29.60 -63.01
CA GLY A 2 -32.29 29.26 -62.71
C GLY A 2 -32.06 29.09 -61.20
N SER A 3 -32.51 27.95 -60.66
CA SER A 3 -32.31 27.54 -59.26
C SER A 3 -30.86 27.07 -59.05
N LEU A 4 -30.16 27.70 -58.11
CA LEU A 4 -28.87 27.26 -57.58
C LEU A 4 -29.10 26.13 -56.57
N ARG A 5 -28.52 24.95 -56.83
CA ARG A 5 -28.33 23.88 -55.84
C ARG A 5 -26.84 23.79 -55.50
N SER A 6 -26.49 24.11 -54.26
CA SER A 6 -25.19 23.79 -53.64
C SER A 6 -25.27 22.40 -53.02
N ALA A 7 -24.44 21.46 -53.50
CA ALA A 7 -24.25 20.16 -52.88
C ALA A 7 -23.11 20.27 -51.85
N SER A 8 -23.44 20.02 -50.58
CA SER A 8 -22.49 19.87 -49.48
C SER A 8 -21.88 18.47 -49.50
N SER A 9 -20.56 18.38 -49.51
CA SER A 9 -19.80 17.14 -49.37
C SER A 9 -19.74 16.70 -47.91
N GLU A 10 -20.37 15.57 -47.59
CA GLU A 10 -20.17 14.86 -46.32
C GLU A 10 -18.82 14.13 -46.36
N THR A 11 -17.84 14.63 -45.62
CA THR A 11 -16.64 13.87 -45.26
C THR A 11 -16.93 13.03 -44.02
N GLN A 12 -17.08 11.72 -44.21
CA GLN A 12 -17.04 10.74 -43.13
C GLN A 12 -15.66 10.76 -42.48
N GLY A 13 -15.56 11.37 -41.30
CA GLY A 13 -14.38 11.30 -40.44
C GLY A 13 -14.29 9.92 -39.79
N SER A 14 -13.29 9.15 -40.19
CA SER A 14 -12.83 7.95 -39.49
C SER A 14 -12.36 8.34 -38.08
N THR A 15 -13.07 7.87 -37.05
CA THR A 15 -12.64 7.97 -35.64
C THR A 15 -11.45 7.05 -35.40
N ALA A 16 -10.23 7.62 -35.38
CA ALA A 16 -9.05 6.92 -34.90
C ALA A 16 -9.22 6.59 -33.41
N LYS A 17 -9.26 5.30 -33.07
CA LYS A 17 -9.13 4.82 -31.69
C LYS A 17 -7.79 5.32 -31.14
N GLY A 18 -7.80 5.95 -29.96
CA GLY A 18 -6.57 6.42 -29.30
C GLY A 18 -5.60 5.26 -29.09
N ASP A 19 -4.43 5.34 -29.71
CA ASP A 19 -3.38 4.33 -29.59
C ASP A 19 -2.73 4.40 -28.20
N ILE A 20 -2.67 3.26 -27.51
CA ILE A 20 -2.25 3.19 -26.10
C ILE A 20 -0.73 3.01 -25.98
N MET A 21 -0.10 3.80 -25.10
CA MET A 21 1.33 3.78 -24.73
C MET A 21 1.96 2.40 -24.44
N ASN A 22 2.82 1.83 -25.29
CA ASN A 22 3.27 0.43 -25.23
C ASN A 22 4.80 0.23 -25.13
N GLY A 23 5.29 -0.25 -23.98
CA GLY A 23 6.66 -0.77 -23.79
C GLY A 23 6.74 -2.30 -23.69
N LYS A 24 7.93 -2.87 -23.90
CA LYS A 24 8.27 -4.26 -23.59
C LYS A 24 8.47 -4.42 -22.08
N VAL A 25 8.22 -5.62 -21.57
CA VAL A 25 8.62 -6.02 -20.20
C VAL A 25 9.64 -7.13 -20.32
N VAL A 26 10.84 -6.96 -19.79
CA VAL A 26 11.89 -7.98 -19.79
C VAL A 26 12.17 -8.36 -18.34
N ILE A 27 11.97 -9.64 -18.02
CA ILE A 27 12.32 -10.20 -16.72
C ILE A 27 13.64 -10.92 -16.87
N VAL A 28 14.60 -10.63 -16.00
CA VAL A 28 15.89 -11.34 -15.96
C VAL A 28 16.03 -11.98 -14.59
N GLY A 29 16.05 -13.31 -14.54
CA GLY A 29 16.05 -13.98 -13.25
C GLY A 29 15.93 -15.48 -13.30
N SER A 30 15.52 -16.01 -12.16
CA SER A 30 15.50 -17.44 -11.88
C SER A 30 14.28 -18.16 -12.46
N MET A 31 14.49 -19.44 -12.75
CA MET A 31 13.46 -20.42 -13.05
C MET A 31 13.70 -21.63 -12.14
N ASN A 32 12.74 -21.92 -11.25
CA ASN A 32 12.85 -23.05 -10.33
C ASN A 32 11.69 -24.03 -10.52
N GLN A 33 11.97 -25.30 -10.26
CA GLN A 33 10.95 -26.28 -9.95
C GLN A 33 10.75 -26.31 -8.43
N ASP A 34 9.55 -25.97 -7.98
CA ASP A 34 9.20 -26.03 -6.57
C ASP A 34 8.68 -27.43 -6.24
N LEU A 35 9.32 -28.08 -5.26
CA LEU A 35 8.99 -29.41 -4.77
C LEU A 35 8.46 -29.27 -3.35
N THR A 36 7.13 -29.26 -3.22
CA THR A 36 6.48 -29.00 -1.93
C THR A 36 5.99 -30.29 -1.31
N THR A 37 6.55 -30.62 -0.14
CA THR A 37 6.09 -31.73 0.71
C THR A 37 5.28 -31.16 1.87
N TYR A 38 4.03 -31.61 2.00
CA TYR A 38 3.18 -31.31 3.15
C TYR A 38 3.36 -32.39 4.21
N ALA A 39 3.44 -31.99 5.48
CA ALA A 39 3.61 -32.91 6.61
C ALA A 39 2.83 -32.40 7.84
N PRO A 40 2.50 -33.26 8.82
CA PRO A 40 1.81 -32.83 10.04
C PRO A 40 2.66 -31.92 10.94
N SER A 41 3.99 -31.92 10.76
CA SER A 41 4.96 -31.05 11.44
C SER A 41 6.21 -30.89 10.58
N LEU A 42 7.06 -29.90 10.86
CA LEU A 42 8.41 -29.84 10.27
C LEU A 42 9.35 -30.85 10.96
N PRO A 43 10.30 -31.49 10.24
CA PRO A 43 11.24 -32.42 10.85
C PRO A 43 12.30 -31.68 11.68
N SER A 44 12.63 -32.23 12.84
CA SER A 44 13.82 -31.85 13.61
C SER A 44 15.10 -32.40 12.97
N PRO A 45 16.29 -31.84 13.25
CA PRO A 45 17.56 -32.40 12.75
C PRO A 45 17.69 -33.90 13.06
N GLY A 46 17.92 -34.73 12.03
CA GLY A 46 18.04 -36.18 12.15
C GLY A 46 16.71 -36.95 12.22
N GLN A 47 15.58 -36.26 12.29
CA GLN A 47 14.25 -36.88 12.30
C GLN A 47 13.77 -37.20 10.88
N THR A 48 13.19 -38.37 10.69
CA THR A 48 12.42 -38.70 9.48
C THR A 48 10.94 -38.73 9.84
N ILE A 49 10.12 -38.03 9.05
CA ILE A 49 8.66 -38.01 9.19
C ILE A 49 8.02 -38.39 7.86
N LEU A 50 6.79 -38.91 7.90
CA LEU A 50 6.02 -39.17 6.70
C LEU A 50 5.25 -37.90 6.30
N GLY A 51 5.39 -37.49 5.04
CA GLY A 51 4.56 -36.45 4.45
C GLY A 51 3.12 -36.92 4.25
N SER A 52 2.19 -35.97 4.27
CA SER A 52 0.77 -36.18 3.97
C SER A 52 0.43 -35.95 2.51
N ASP A 53 1.17 -35.10 1.80
CA ASP A 53 0.93 -34.78 0.39
C ASP A 53 2.21 -34.24 -0.28
N PHE A 54 2.26 -34.25 -1.61
CA PHE A 54 3.39 -33.76 -2.40
C PHE A 54 2.91 -33.13 -3.71
N ILE A 55 3.36 -31.90 -3.97
CA ILE A 55 3.07 -31.18 -5.21
C ILE A 55 4.35 -30.69 -5.87
N ILE A 56 4.34 -30.71 -7.20
CA ILE A 56 5.38 -30.14 -8.05
C ILE A 56 4.77 -28.96 -8.78
N THR A 57 5.32 -27.76 -8.58
CA THR A 57 4.83 -26.53 -9.20
C THR A 57 5.98 -25.74 -9.82
N ALA A 58 5.69 -24.98 -10.88
CA ALA A 58 6.65 -24.04 -11.43
C ALA A 58 6.85 -22.86 -10.48
N GLY A 59 8.09 -22.41 -10.31
CA GLY A 59 8.48 -21.36 -9.39
C GLY A 59 9.72 -20.61 -9.84
N GLY A 60 10.40 -19.97 -8.87
CA GLY A 60 11.50 -19.03 -9.12
C GLY A 60 10.97 -17.62 -9.32
N LYS A 61 11.59 -16.64 -8.66
CA LYS A 61 11.09 -15.27 -8.63
C LYS A 61 10.98 -14.65 -10.02
N GLY A 62 11.96 -14.90 -10.89
CA GLY A 62 11.93 -14.42 -12.27
C GLY A 62 10.73 -14.96 -13.04
N ALA A 63 10.57 -16.29 -13.06
CA ALA A 63 9.43 -16.94 -13.71
C ALA A 63 8.08 -16.48 -13.12
N ASN A 64 7.97 -16.38 -11.80
CA ASN A 64 6.78 -15.90 -11.12
C ASN A 64 6.40 -14.47 -11.55
N GLN A 65 7.37 -13.56 -11.56
CA GLN A 65 7.16 -12.17 -11.98
C GLN A 65 6.78 -12.07 -13.46
N ALA A 66 7.36 -12.91 -14.33
CA ALA A 66 7.00 -12.99 -15.74
C ALA A 66 5.57 -13.48 -15.96
N VAL A 67 5.15 -14.51 -15.21
CA VAL A 67 3.77 -15.04 -15.28
C VAL A 67 2.80 -13.99 -14.74
N ALA A 68 3.09 -13.31 -13.65
CA ALA A 68 2.24 -12.24 -13.12
C ALA A 68 2.06 -11.09 -14.12
N ALA A 69 3.16 -10.61 -14.71
CA ALA A 69 3.15 -9.54 -15.72
C ALA A 69 2.30 -9.92 -16.96
N THR A 70 2.39 -11.19 -17.40
CA THR A 70 1.67 -11.68 -18.57
C THR A 70 0.20 -11.95 -18.27
N SER A 71 -0.11 -12.51 -17.09
CA SER A 71 -1.46 -12.99 -16.73
C SER A 71 -2.49 -11.87 -16.66
N ILE A 72 -2.08 -10.68 -16.22
CA ILE A 72 -2.99 -9.52 -16.16
C ILE A 72 -3.37 -8.98 -17.55
N GLY A 73 -2.68 -9.40 -18.61
CA GLY A 73 -3.05 -9.15 -20.01
C GLY A 73 -2.94 -7.69 -20.46
N VAL A 74 -2.22 -6.85 -19.71
CA VAL A 74 -2.12 -5.41 -20.00
C VAL A 74 -0.98 -5.05 -20.94
N VAL A 75 0.02 -5.92 -21.07
CA VAL A 75 1.15 -5.77 -21.99
C VAL A 75 0.69 -6.14 -23.40
N ASP A 76 1.00 -5.30 -24.38
CA ASP A 76 0.65 -5.56 -25.78
C ASP A 76 1.25 -6.88 -26.27
N LYS A 77 0.44 -7.72 -26.90
CA LYS A 77 0.85 -9.07 -27.33
C LYS A 77 2.00 -9.06 -28.35
N ARG A 78 2.13 -8.00 -29.17
CA ARG A 78 3.23 -7.89 -30.15
C ARG A 78 4.54 -7.54 -29.47
N ARG A 79 4.53 -6.65 -28.48
CA ARG A 79 5.73 -6.36 -27.66
C ARG A 79 6.03 -7.52 -26.71
N GLY A 80 5.05 -7.90 -25.90
CA GLY A 80 5.08 -9.08 -25.04
C GLY A 80 5.94 -8.92 -23.77
N VAL A 81 5.84 -9.94 -22.92
CA VAL A 81 6.73 -10.12 -21.77
C VAL A 81 7.82 -11.10 -22.18
N HIS A 82 9.08 -10.72 -22.01
CA HIS A 82 10.25 -11.55 -22.29
C HIS A 82 10.82 -12.07 -20.97
N MET A 83 11.39 -13.27 -20.98
CA MET A 83 12.10 -13.82 -19.83
C MET A 83 13.49 -14.26 -20.25
N ILE A 84 14.52 -13.77 -19.56
CA ILE A 84 15.92 -14.14 -19.74
C ILE A 84 16.34 -14.97 -18.52
N GLY A 85 16.76 -16.21 -18.75
CA GLY A 85 17.06 -17.16 -17.68
C GLY A 85 17.81 -18.39 -18.18
N ARG A 86 18.08 -19.34 -17.29
CA ARG A 86 18.75 -20.60 -17.64
C ARG A 86 18.05 -21.78 -16.98
N VAL A 87 17.97 -22.88 -17.71
CA VAL A 87 17.43 -24.15 -17.21
C VAL A 87 18.42 -25.28 -17.50
N GLY A 88 18.29 -26.38 -16.78
CA GLY A 88 19.07 -27.58 -17.03
C GLY A 88 18.57 -28.38 -18.22
N ASP A 89 19.40 -29.30 -18.69
CA ASP A 89 19.04 -30.33 -19.69
C ASP A 89 18.30 -31.50 -19.01
N ASP A 90 17.23 -31.17 -18.29
CA ASP A 90 16.41 -32.12 -17.56
C ASP A 90 14.91 -31.87 -17.81
N ASP A 91 14.08 -32.86 -17.48
CA ASP A 91 12.64 -32.81 -17.71
C ASP A 91 11.98 -31.61 -17.01
N MET A 92 12.52 -31.18 -15.86
CA MET A 92 12.07 -30.00 -15.14
C MET A 92 12.30 -28.74 -15.97
N GLY A 93 13.51 -28.56 -16.51
CA GLY A 93 13.87 -27.42 -17.35
C GLY A 93 13.01 -27.33 -18.61
N ILE A 94 12.83 -28.46 -19.29
CA ILE A 94 11.95 -28.56 -20.47
C ILE A 94 10.51 -28.21 -20.10
N GLY A 95 10.02 -28.70 -18.96
CA GLY A 95 8.68 -28.42 -18.44
C GLY A 95 8.47 -26.94 -18.14
N LEU A 96 9.41 -26.29 -17.47
CA LEU A 96 9.35 -24.86 -17.13
C LEU A 96 9.31 -23.99 -18.41
N VAL A 97 10.19 -24.25 -19.38
CA VAL A 97 10.22 -23.49 -20.65
C VAL A 97 8.88 -23.63 -21.39
N ARG A 98 8.37 -24.86 -21.54
CA ARG A 98 7.06 -25.10 -22.18
C ARG A 98 5.92 -24.42 -21.43
N GLY A 99 5.95 -24.46 -20.10
CA GLY A 99 4.96 -23.80 -19.24
C GLY A 99 4.89 -22.30 -19.48
N LEU A 100 6.04 -21.62 -19.48
CA LEU A 100 6.10 -20.18 -19.74
C LEU A 100 5.67 -19.82 -21.18
N GLN A 101 6.13 -20.59 -22.18
CA GLN A 101 5.71 -20.41 -23.57
C GLN A 101 4.19 -20.55 -23.74
N SER A 102 3.58 -21.54 -23.09
CA SER A 102 2.12 -21.76 -23.15
C SER A 102 1.30 -20.61 -22.56
N ARG A 103 1.90 -19.82 -21.66
CA ARG A 103 1.30 -18.61 -21.06
C ARG A 103 1.54 -17.34 -21.89
N GLY A 104 2.24 -17.45 -23.03
CA GLY A 104 2.50 -16.33 -23.93
C GLY A 104 3.72 -15.49 -23.58
N ILE A 105 4.58 -15.97 -22.68
CA ILE A 105 5.88 -15.34 -22.40
C ILE A 105 6.81 -15.64 -23.56
N LYS A 106 7.48 -14.60 -24.05
CA LYS A 106 8.46 -14.69 -25.14
C LYS A 106 9.77 -15.22 -24.59
N LEU A 107 10.16 -16.35 -25.18
CA LEU A 107 11.36 -17.11 -24.87
C LEU A 107 11.92 -17.64 -26.19
N ASN A 108 13.04 -17.08 -26.66
CA ASN A 108 13.84 -17.65 -27.74
C ASN A 108 15.12 -18.34 -27.18
N ASP A 109 15.84 -19.04 -28.04
CA ASP A 109 17.05 -19.80 -27.65
C ASP A 109 18.21 -18.91 -27.15
N ASN A 110 18.18 -17.60 -27.38
CA ASN A 110 19.14 -16.65 -26.78
C ASN A 110 18.69 -16.21 -25.37
N GLU A 111 17.39 -16.02 -25.18
CA GLU A 111 16.77 -15.56 -23.94
C GLU A 111 16.82 -16.65 -22.86
N VAL A 112 16.39 -17.88 -23.17
CA VAL A 112 16.47 -19.03 -22.26
C VAL A 112 17.26 -20.18 -22.88
N ARG A 113 18.41 -20.46 -22.28
CA ARG A 113 19.31 -21.54 -22.72
C ARG A 113 19.30 -22.72 -21.75
N VAL A 114 19.39 -23.89 -22.35
CA VAL A 114 19.70 -25.14 -21.65
C VAL A 114 21.21 -25.20 -21.39
N VAL A 115 21.61 -25.50 -20.16
CA VAL A 115 23.02 -25.62 -19.75
C VAL A 115 23.30 -26.98 -19.14
N GLY A 116 24.57 -27.38 -19.11
CA GLY A 116 25.04 -28.64 -18.51
C GLY A 116 25.03 -28.66 -16.97
N ALA A 117 23.95 -28.19 -16.34
CA ALA A 117 23.68 -28.22 -14.91
C ALA A 117 22.22 -28.65 -14.68
N HIS A 118 21.85 -29.01 -13.45
CA HIS A 118 20.44 -29.28 -13.13
C HIS A 118 19.64 -27.97 -13.10
N THR A 119 18.35 -28.02 -13.45
CA THR A 119 17.42 -26.90 -13.28
C THR A 119 17.35 -26.47 -11.83
N GLY A 120 17.11 -25.18 -11.58
CA GLY A 120 16.93 -24.68 -10.21
C GLY A 120 15.79 -25.40 -9.50
N VAL A 121 15.97 -25.73 -8.22
CA VAL A 121 14.97 -26.46 -7.43
C VAL A 121 14.79 -25.76 -6.09
N ALA A 122 13.54 -25.56 -5.67
CA ALA A 122 13.21 -25.18 -4.30
C ALA A 122 12.56 -26.36 -3.59
N SER A 123 13.23 -26.93 -2.58
CA SER A 123 12.64 -27.92 -1.69
C SER A 123 11.87 -27.20 -0.59
N ILE A 124 10.56 -27.33 -0.61
CA ILE A 124 9.64 -26.64 0.30
C ILE A 124 9.00 -27.70 1.21
N ASN A 125 9.17 -27.59 2.52
CA ASN A 125 8.42 -28.40 3.48
C ASN A 125 7.41 -27.52 4.20
N VAL A 126 6.15 -27.96 4.24
CA VAL A 126 5.05 -27.22 4.87
C VAL A 126 4.44 -28.05 6.00
N ASP A 127 4.38 -27.46 7.18
CA ASP A 127 3.63 -27.99 8.31
C ASP A 127 2.15 -27.64 8.13
N THR A 128 1.32 -28.67 7.97
CA THR A 128 -0.13 -28.56 7.75
C THR A 128 -0.92 -28.21 9.01
N THR A 129 -0.31 -28.35 10.19
CA THR A 129 -0.92 -28.03 11.48
C THR A 129 -0.64 -26.58 11.86
N SER A 130 0.61 -26.13 11.71
CA SER A 130 1.02 -24.76 12.08
C SER A 130 0.98 -23.76 10.91
N GLY A 131 1.00 -24.23 9.67
CA GLY A 131 1.13 -23.39 8.47
C GLY A 131 2.56 -22.89 8.19
N GLN A 132 3.54 -23.24 9.03
CA GLN A 132 4.94 -22.85 8.85
C GLN A 132 5.60 -23.61 7.70
N ASN A 133 6.63 -23.01 7.10
CA ASN A 133 7.39 -23.65 6.03
C ASN A 133 8.91 -23.53 6.22
N THR A 134 9.65 -24.40 5.53
CA THR A 134 11.09 -24.29 5.31
C THR A 134 11.37 -24.41 3.82
N ILE A 135 12.25 -23.56 3.30
CA ILE A 135 12.58 -23.51 1.88
C ILE A 135 14.09 -23.61 1.74
N VAL A 136 14.55 -24.60 0.97
CA VAL A 136 15.95 -24.75 0.59
C VAL A 136 16.04 -24.67 -0.93
N VAL A 137 16.76 -23.67 -1.43
CA VAL A 137 16.93 -23.45 -2.87
C VAL A 137 18.29 -23.99 -3.32
N ALA A 138 18.26 -24.89 -4.30
CA ALA A 138 19.41 -25.33 -5.07
C ALA A 138 19.37 -24.60 -6.43
N PRO A 139 20.14 -23.51 -6.61
CA PRO A 139 19.92 -22.60 -7.74
C PRO A 139 20.31 -23.21 -9.10
N GLY A 140 21.17 -24.22 -9.14
CA GLY A 140 21.48 -24.97 -10.36
C GLY A 140 21.85 -24.07 -11.55
N ALA A 141 21.19 -24.31 -12.68
CA ALA A 141 21.33 -23.58 -13.92
C ALA A 141 21.19 -22.05 -13.80
N ASN A 142 20.45 -21.53 -12.80
CA ASN A 142 20.27 -20.09 -12.62
C ASN A 142 21.61 -19.35 -12.42
N LEU A 143 22.60 -19.99 -11.79
CA LEU A 143 23.93 -19.40 -11.60
C LEU A 143 24.81 -19.45 -12.86
N ALA A 144 24.39 -20.19 -13.89
CA ALA A 144 25.09 -20.24 -15.18
C ALA A 144 24.72 -19.07 -16.09
N LEU A 145 23.77 -18.21 -15.70
CA LEU A 145 23.43 -17.01 -16.46
C LEU A 145 24.57 -15.99 -16.39
N GLY A 146 25.32 -15.86 -17.50
CA GLY A 146 26.49 -15.00 -17.58
C GLY A 146 26.19 -13.53 -17.93
N LYS A 147 27.20 -12.67 -17.79
CA LYS A 147 27.13 -11.24 -18.14
C LYS A 147 26.94 -11.01 -19.64
N ASP A 148 27.73 -11.69 -20.47
CA ASP A 148 27.69 -11.53 -21.93
C ASP A 148 26.36 -12.04 -22.52
N ASP A 149 25.79 -13.04 -21.87
CA ASP A 149 24.49 -13.63 -22.20
C ASP A 149 23.35 -12.62 -22.02
N VAL A 150 23.30 -11.96 -20.85
CA VAL A 150 22.26 -10.96 -20.57
C VAL A 150 22.47 -9.72 -21.44
N GLU A 151 23.71 -9.30 -21.67
CA GLU A 151 24.00 -8.15 -22.52
C GLU A 151 23.53 -8.37 -23.96
N SER A 152 23.89 -9.51 -24.56
CA SER A 152 23.48 -9.86 -25.92
C SER A 152 21.96 -9.96 -26.06
N SER A 153 21.30 -10.61 -25.10
CA SER A 153 19.84 -10.79 -25.09
C SER A 153 19.10 -9.46 -24.94
N LEU A 154 19.57 -8.58 -24.03
CA LEU A 154 19.00 -7.24 -23.86
C LEU A 154 19.18 -6.38 -25.11
N MET A 155 20.34 -6.44 -25.77
CA MET A 155 20.57 -5.73 -27.03
C MET A 155 19.64 -6.24 -28.15
N GLU A 156 19.39 -7.54 -28.23
CA GLU A 156 18.45 -8.10 -29.21
C GLU A 156 17.01 -7.66 -28.91
N ILE A 157 16.56 -7.79 -27.66
CA ILE A 157 15.18 -7.48 -27.27
C ILE A 157 14.91 -5.98 -27.33
N LEU A 158 15.79 -5.14 -26.76
CA LEU A 158 15.58 -3.70 -26.60
C LEU A 158 16.18 -2.86 -27.73
N GLY A 159 17.23 -3.37 -28.40
CA GLY A 159 17.93 -2.64 -29.47
C GLY A 159 17.17 -2.56 -30.79
N CYS A 160 16.18 -3.44 -31.02
CA CYS A 160 15.22 -3.30 -32.11
C CYS A 160 14.25 -2.14 -31.82
N SER A 161 14.72 -0.92 -32.10
CA SER A 161 13.86 0.25 -32.20
C SER A 161 13.16 0.19 -33.55
N ASP A 162 11.92 -0.29 -33.59
CA ASP A 162 11.03 0.00 -34.72
C ASP A 162 11.03 1.52 -34.85
N GLY A 163 11.41 2.06 -36.01
CA GLY A 163 11.73 3.48 -36.26
C GLY A 163 10.56 4.47 -36.10
N HIS A 164 9.61 4.18 -35.22
CA HIS A 164 8.58 5.09 -34.75
C HIS A 164 9.13 5.89 -33.57
N GLU A 165 9.18 7.20 -33.77
CA GLU A 165 9.49 8.21 -32.76
C GLU A 165 8.78 7.92 -31.44
N LYS A 166 9.55 8.02 -30.35
CA LYS A 166 9.32 8.28 -28.91
C LYS A 166 7.92 8.60 -28.34
N GLU A 167 6.83 8.31 -29.02
CA GLU A 167 5.49 8.40 -28.47
C GLU A 167 5.06 6.99 -28.06
N CYS A 168 4.46 6.91 -26.87
CA CYS A 168 3.72 5.77 -26.36
C CYS A 168 4.53 4.60 -25.71
N GLY A 169 4.89 4.74 -24.41
CA GLY A 169 5.34 3.66 -23.49
C GLY A 169 6.86 3.59 -23.22
N ARG A 170 7.30 2.97 -22.10
CA ARG A 170 8.75 2.78 -21.79
C ARG A 170 9.03 1.30 -21.54
N ASP A 171 10.09 0.77 -22.16
CA ASP A 171 10.53 -0.59 -21.89
C ASP A 171 10.95 -0.72 -20.41
N VAL A 172 10.55 -1.80 -19.75
CA VAL A 172 10.82 -2.05 -18.33
C VAL A 172 11.64 -3.32 -18.19
N VAL A 173 12.74 -3.25 -17.45
CA VAL A 173 13.54 -4.42 -17.07
C VAL A 173 13.45 -4.64 -15.58
N LEU A 174 13.03 -5.83 -15.18
CA LEU A 174 12.87 -6.25 -13.79
C LEU A 174 13.80 -7.43 -13.49
N VAL A 175 14.64 -7.28 -12.48
CA VAL A 175 15.64 -8.27 -12.06
C VAL A 175 15.54 -8.57 -10.57
N GLN A 176 15.90 -9.79 -10.18
CA GLN A 176 15.96 -10.26 -8.78
C GLN A 176 17.34 -10.87 -8.46
N LEU A 177 17.54 -11.30 -7.21
CA LEU A 177 18.85 -11.79 -6.71
C LEU A 177 18.91 -13.32 -6.54
N GLU A 178 18.14 -14.09 -7.33
CA GLU A 178 18.26 -15.55 -7.43
C GLU A 178 19.20 -16.02 -8.57
N ILE A 179 19.94 -15.09 -9.15
CA ILE A 179 21.01 -15.31 -10.14
C ILE A 179 22.34 -14.76 -9.60
N ALA A 180 23.44 -14.93 -10.34
CA ALA A 180 24.73 -14.35 -9.95
C ALA A 180 24.62 -12.81 -9.77
N PRO A 181 25.05 -12.24 -8.63
CA PRO A 181 24.95 -10.81 -8.37
C PRO A 181 25.55 -9.93 -9.47
N GLU A 182 26.70 -10.34 -10.01
CA GLU A 182 27.40 -9.57 -11.03
C GLU A 182 26.65 -9.57 -12.36
N THR A 183 25.87 -10.61 -12.64
CA THR A 183 24.96 -10.69 -13.80
C THR A 183 23.73 -9.80 -13.60
N ALA A 184 23.18 -9.77 -12.39
CA ALA A 184 22.07 -8.85 -12.06
C ALA A 184 22.50 -7.38 -12.15
N LEU A 185 23.71 -7.03 -11.69
CA LEU A 185 24.27 -5.68 -11.88
C LEU A 185 24.46 -5.35 -13.36
N GLN A 186 25.06 -6.26 -14.14
CA GLN A 186 25.26 -6.07 -15.57
C GLN A 186 23.92 -5.85 -16.29
N THR A 187 22.88 -6.57 -15.89
CA THR A 187 21.52 -6.40 -16.40
C THR A 187 21.01 -4.97 -16.19
N LEU A 188 21.13 -4.45 -14.96
CA LEU A 188 20.72 -3.07 -14.63
C LEU A 188 21.49 -2.04 -15.45
N ILE A 189 22.82 -2.19 -15.54
CA ILE A 189 23.70 -1.28 -16.29
C ILE A 189 23.35 -1.28 -17.78
N THR A 190 23.26 -2.46 -18.42
CA THR A 190 22.96 -2.57 -19.85
C THR A 190 21.56 -2.04 -20.16
N SER A 191 20.57 -2.38 -19.34
CA SER A 191 19.19 -1.92 -19.51
C SER A 191 19.09 -0.39 -19.40
N SER A 192 19.79 0.19 -18.42
CA SER A 192 19.87 1.64 -18.25
C SER A 192 20.51 2.33 -19.47
N LYS A 193 21.56 1.74 -20.06
CA LYS A 193 22.20 2.26 -21.28
C LYS A 193 21.28 2.21 -22.50
N LEU A 194 20.41 1.19 -22.56
CA LEU A 194 19.41 1.01 -23.62
C LEU A 194 18.13 1.84 -23.38
N GLY A 195 18.07 2.66 -22.31
CA GLY A 195 16.97 3.57 -22.05
C GLY A 195 15.75 2.95 -21.36
N ALA A 196 15.82 1.67 -20.97
CA ALA A 196 14.77 1.01 -20.23
C ALA A 196 14.64 1.57 -18.80
N LEU A 197 13.47 1.41 -18.19
CA LEU A 197 13.24 1.63 -16.76
C LEU A 197 13.72 0.39 -16.00
N THR A 198 14.64 0.57 -15.07
CA THR A 198 15.29 -0.53 -14.33
C THR A 198 14.68 -0.72 -12.95
N ILE A 199 14.20 -1.94 -12.68
CA ILE A 199 13.60 -2.32 -11.41
C ILE A 199 14.41 -3.45 -10.79
N LEU A 200 14.85 -3.28 -9.55
CA LEU A 200 15.45 -4.34 -8.74
C LEU A 200 14.49 -4.74 -7.62
N ASN A 201 14.11 -6.01 -7.58
CA ASN A 201 13.56 -6.63 -6.38
C ASN A 201 14.69 -7.41 -5.69
N PRO A 202 15.27 -6.92 -4.58
CA PRO A 202 16.47 -7.49 -3.97
C PRO A 202 16.14 -8.72 -3.12
N ALA A 203 15.50 -9.71 -3.75
CA ALA A 203 15.02 -10.93 -3.15
C ALA A 203 15.72 -12.16 -3.78
N PRO A 204 16.27 -13.08 -2.97
CA PRO A 204 16.45 -12.96 -1.51
C PRO A 204 17.41 -11.82 -1.15
N ALA A 205 17.30 -11.34 0.09
CA ALA A 205 18.18 -10.30 0.60
C ALA A 205 19.66 -10.70 0.45
N PRO A 206 20.55 -9.77 0.04
CA PRO A 206 21.99 -10.01 0.01
C PRO A 206 22.51 -10.55 1.35
N LYS A 207 23.37 -11.57 1.30
CA LYS A 207 24.04 -12.15 2.46
C LYS A 207 25.53 -12.22 2.21
N GLY A 208 26.32 -11.52 3.04
CA GLY A 208 27.79 -11.54 2.97
C GLY A 208 28.39 -10.63 1.91
N TRP A 209 27.59 -9.80 1.22
CA TRP A 209 28.03 -8.77 0.29
C TRP A 209 26.99 -7.63 0.25
N ASP A 210 27.38 -6.42 -0.12
CA ASP A 210 26.53 -5.21 -0.11
C ASP A 210 26.29 -4.64 -1.52
N LEU A 211 25.19 -3.91 -1.69
CA LEU A 211 24.93 -3.11 -2.89
C LEU A 211 25.85 -1.88 -2.86
N THR A 212 26.75 -1.77 -3.83
CA THR A 212 27.69 -0.65 -3.97
C THR A 212 27.04 0.56 -4.65
N ASP A 213 27.73 1.71 -4.68
CA ASP A 213 27.28 2.90 -5.42
C ASP A 213 26.96 2.62 -6.90
N GLU A 214 27.68 1.67 -7.51
CA GLU A 214 27.43 1.22 -8.88
C GLU A 214 26.04 0.58 -9.02
N TRP A 215 25.61 -0.23 -8.03
CA TRP A 215 24.24 -0.76 -7.99
C TRP A 215 23.22 0.35 -7.86
N TYR A 216 23.36 1.20 -6.84
CA TYR A 216 22.37 2.25 -6.56
C TYR A 216 22.16 3.17 -7.77
N SER A 217 23.24 3.58 -8.44
CA SER A 217 23.17 4.43 -9.63
C SER A 217 22.54 3.76 -10.85
N ALA A 218 22.50 2.41 -10.89
CA ALA A 218 21.91 1.64 -11.97
C ALA A 218 20.43 1.29 -11.75
N ILE A 219 19.86 1.59 -10.57
CA ILE A 219 18.49 1.24 -10.18
C ILE A 219 17.58 2.47 -10.27
N ASP A 220 16.54 2.40 -11.11
CA ASP A 220 15.46 3.41 -11.10
C ASP A 220 14.50 3.20 -9.93
N ILE A 221 14.03 1.96 -9.77
CA ILE A 221 13.07 1.58 -8.73
C ILE A 221 13.59 0.37 -7.96
N LEU A 222 13.72 0.51 -6.65
CA LEU A 222 14.07 -0.60 -5.75
C LEU A 222 12.82 -1.08 -5.01
N ILE A 223 12.56 -2.40 -4.98
CA ILE A 223 11.36 -2.97 -4.37
C ILE A 223 11.70 -4.04 -3.33
N PRO A 224 12.13 -3.67 -2.10
CA PRO A 224 12.34 -4.63 -1.03
C PRO A 224 11.03 -4.91 -0.25
N ASN A 225 10.96 -6.04 0.46
CA ASN A 225 10.07 -6.14 1.62
C ASN A 225 10.76 -5.60 2.90
N GLU A 226 10.05 -5.60 4.02
CA GLU A 226 10.56 -5.11 5.32
C GLU A 226 11.88 -5.77 5.74
N THR A 227 12.00 -7.08 5.56
CA THR A 227 13.20 -7.85 5.97
C THR A 227 14.37 -7.60 5.02
N GLU A 228 14.11 -7.52 3.71
CA GLU A 228 15.10 -7.21 2.68
C GLU A 228 15.62 -5.78 2.84
N LEU A 229 14.73 -4.82 3.11
CA LEU A 229 15.09 -3.43 3.37
C LEU A 229 16.03 -3.34 4.57
N ALA A 230 15.64 -3.96 5.69
CA ALA A 230 16.46 -4.00 6.89
C ALA A 230 17.82 -4.67 6.65
N ALA A 231 17.87 -5.75 5.85
CA ALA A 231 19.10 -6.45 5.54
C ALA A 231 20.06 -5.57 4.71
N ILE A 232 19.57 -4.91 3.66
CA ILE A 232 20.37 -4.00 2.83
C ILE A 232 20.89 -2.83 3.68
N CYS A 233 20.03 -2.21 4.48
CA CYS A 233 20.42 -1.10 5.37
C CYS A 233 21.26 -1.52 6.59
N CYS A 234 21.39 -2.82 6.89
CA CYS A 234 22.34 -3.29 7.91
C CYS A 234 23.74 -3.51 7.32
N LEU A 235 23.83 -3.90 6.05
CA LEU A 235 25.10 -4.09 5.33
C LEU A 235 25.70 -2.74 4.94
N SER A 236 24.85 -1.84 4.47
CA SER A 236 25.14 -0.43 4.34
C SER A 236 25.23 0.20 5.72
N ASN A 237 26.44 0.59 6.14
CA ASN A 237 26.78 1.15 7.46
C ASN A 237 25.61 1.90 8.16
N ARG A 238 25.11 1.38 9.30
CA ARG A 238 23.90 1.90 9.98
C ARG A 238 23.96 3.38 10.36
N ASP A 239 25.16 3.93 10.51
CA ASP A 239 25.40 5.34 10.84
C ASP A 239 24.90 6.30 9.74
N ASP A 240 24.66 5.81 8.52
CA ASP A 240 24.13 6.59 7.39
C ASP A 240 22.61 6.82 7.48
N VAL A 241 21.88 6.08 8.32
CA VAL A 241 20.41 6.19 8.44
C VAL A 241 20.07 7.23 9.49
N THR A 242 19.53 8.37 9.05
CA THR A 242 18.99 9.39 9.97
C THR A 242 17.49 9.18 10.20
N GLY A 243 17.11 8.86 11.44
CA GLY A 243 15.72 8.58 11.84
C GLY A 243 15.43 7.09 12.09
N GLU A 244 14.17 6.76 12.37
CA GLU A 244 13.71 5.38 12.65
C GLU A 244 12.64 4.93 11.65
N GLY A 245 12.58 3.63 11.39
CA GLY A 245 11.54 3.00 10.57
C GLY A 245 11.89 2.82 9.09
N GLU A 246 10.97 2.19 8.37
CA GLU A 246 11.12 1.82 6.96
C GLU A 246 11.30 3.05 6.07
N GLU A 247 10.68 4.19 6.42
CA GLU A 247 10.77 5.42 5.64
C GLU A 247 12.19 6.00 5.67
N ALA A 248 12.82 6.05 6.84
CA ALA A 248 14.18 6.54 7.00
C ALA A 248 15.18 5.65 6.21
N MET A 249 15.00 4.33 6.29
CA MET A 249 15.80 3.38 5.52
C MET A 249 15.63 3.57 4.01
N ALA A 250 14.40 3.71 3.52
CA ALA A 250 14.12 3.96 2.11
C ALA A 250 14.69 5.31 1.62
N LYS A 251 14.64 6.37 2.44
CA LYS A 251 15.28 7.67 2.15
C LYS A 251 16.80 7.54 2.03
N ALA A 252 17.45 6.83 2.95
CA ALA A 252 18.89 6.60 2.88
C ALA A 252 19.32 5.90 1.59
N LEU A 253 18.54 4.92 1.09
CA LEU A 253 18.83 4.25 -0.19
C LEU A 253 18.65 5.17 -1.40
N LEU A 254 17.69 6.10 -1.36
CA LEU A 254 17.60 7.15 -2.37
C LEU A 254 18.84 8.04 -2.34
N GLU A 255 19.27 8.49 -1.16
CA GLU A 255 20.48 9.32 -0.99
C GLU A 255 21.75 8.62 -1.50
N LYS A 256 21.84 7.29 -1.35
CA LYS A 256 22.95 6.48 -1.90
C LYS A 256 22.94 6.36 -3.43
N GLY A 257 21.83 6.68 -4.10
CA GLY A 257 21.81 6.83 -5.56
C GLY A 257 20.65 6.17 -6.29
N VAL A 258 19.72 5.49 -5.62
CA VAL A 258 18.49 4.98 -6.28
C VAL A 258 17.77 6.16 -6.95
N ARG A 259 17.52 6.05 -8.26
CA ARG A 259 17.29 7.23 -9.10
C ARG A 259 15.88 7.81 -8.99
N HIS A 260 14.86 7.00 -8.77
CA HIS A 260 13.47 7.47 -8.81
C HIS A 260 12.69 7.15 -7.54
N ALA A 261 12.65 5.88 -7.11
CA ALA A 261 11.82 5.48 -5.98
C ALA A 261 12.33 4.21 -5.27
N VAL A 262 12.01 4.11 -3.98
CA VAL A 262 12.07 2.88 -3.19
C VAL A 262 10.64 2.52 -2.79
N ILE A 263 10.20 1.32 -3.15
CA ILE A 263 8.87 0.79 -2.85
C ILE A 263 9.00 -0.35 -1.84
N VAL A 264 8.71 -0.07 -0.58
CA VAL A 264 8.74 -1.09 0.47
C VAL A 264 7.41 -1.82 0.49
N THR A 265 7.42 -3.12 0.19
CA THR A 265 6.22 -3.96 0.32
C THR A 265 6.01 -4.34 1.79
N LEU A 266 4.79 -4.15 2.29
CA LEU A 266 4.42 -4.27 3.71
C LEU A 266 3.36 -5.35 3.96
N GLY A 267 3.35 -6.38 3.10
CA GLY A 267 2.36 -7.46 3.14
C GLY A 267 0.93 -6.94 3.08
N ALA A 268 0.11 -7.30 4.08
CA ALA A 268 -1.29 -6.88 4.16
C ALA A 268 -1.50 -5.37 4.33
N ARG A 269 -0.45 -4.59 4.66
CA ARG A 269 -0.52 -3.12 4.75
C ARG A 269 -0.33 -2.43 3.39
N GLY A 270 -0.14 -3.19 2.31
CA GLY A 270 0.12 -2.68 0.97
C GLY A 270 1.60 -2.39 0.76
N ALA A 271 1.93 -1.19 0.29
CA ALA A 271 3.29 -0.75 0.01
C ALA A 271 3.50 0.72 0.38
N MET A 272 4.71 1.07 0.79
CA MET A 272 5.14 2.45 1.00
C MET A 272 6.09 2.85 -0.12
N ILE A 273 5.80 3.98 -0.78
CA ILE A 273 6.67 4.54 -1.81
C ILE A 273 7.36 5.77 -1.26
N VAL A 274 8.69 5.76 -1.27
CA VAL A 274 9.51 6.95 -1.06
C VAL A 274 10.11 7.33 -2.40
N MET A 275 9.92 8.57 -2.84
CA MET A 275 10.38 9.07 -4.14
C MET A 275 10.99 10.46 -4.02
N ARG A 276 11.87 10.80 -4.96
CA ARG A 276 12.43 12.15 -5.09
C ARG A 276 11.36 13.10 -5.65
N ASP A 277 11.19 14.27 -5.04
CA ASP A 277 10.25 15.28 -5.55
C ASP A 277 10.78 15.87 -6.88
N LYS A 278 9.95 15.80 -7.92
CA LYS A 278 10.27 16.34 -9.26
C LYS A 278 10.01 17.84 -9.37
N SER A 279 9.42 18.48 -8.35
CA SER A 279 9.01 19.89 -8.39
C SER A 279 10.14 20.91 -8.51
N GLN A 280 11.41 20.46 -8.46
CA GLN A 280 12.56 21.37 -8.52
C GLN A 280 13.55 20.95 -9.60
N SER A 281 13.44 21.61 -10.76
CA SER A 281 14.39 21.48 -11.87
C SER A 281 15.81 21.94 -11.49
N ALA A 282 16.77 21.09 -11.85
CA ALA A 282 18.24 21.21 -11.83
C ALA A 282 19.00 20.77 -10.54
N PRO A 283 19.94 19.80 -10.65
CA PRO A 283 20.78 19.37 -9.53
C PRO A 283 21.90 20.39 -9.23
N SER A 284 21.95 20.86 -7.99
CA SER A 284 23.08 21.61 -7.42
C SER A 284 23.65 20.81 -6.24
N LYS A 285 24.97 20.71 -6.16
CA LYS A 285 25.73 19.84 -5.22
C LYS A 285 25.50 20.09 -3.72
N ASN A 286 24.71 21.09 -3.34
CA ASN A 286 24.48 21.50 -1.94
C ASN A 286 22.98 21.56 -1.55
N ARG A 287 22.09 20.81 -2.22
CA ARG A 287 20.66 20.80 -1.87
C ARG A 287 20.26 19.50 -1.17
N ILE A 288 19.52 19.65 -0.07
CA ILE A 288 18.80 18.55 0.58
C ILE A 288 17.70 18.13 -0.41
N ASP A 289 17.76 16.89 -0.88
CA ASP A 289 16.71 16.33 -1.70
C ASP A 289 15.41 16.28 -0.89
N SER A 290 14.35 16.93 -1.38
CA SER A 290 13.02 16.76 -0.79
C SER A 290 12.43 15.43 -1.25
N PHE A 291 12.12 14.57 -0.30
CA PHE A 291 11.47 13.27 -0.55
C PHE A 291 9.97 13.35 -0.27
N ARG A 292 9.19 12.63 -1.09
CA ARG A 292 7.77 12.39 -0.87
C ARG A 292 7.55 10.94 -0.49
N THR A 293 6.83 10.72 0.61
CA THR A 293 6.44 9.39 1.10
C THR A 293 4.95 9.20 0.91
N ILE A 294 4.54 8.04 0.40
CA ILE A 294 3.13 7.73 0.10
C ILE A 294 2.83 6.30 0.52
N MET A 295 1.80 6.13 1.33
CA MET A 295 1.24 4.81 1.63
C MET A 295 0.24 4.43 0.55
N ILE A 296 0.43 3.25 -0.05
CA ILE A 296 -0.37 2.71 -1.14
C ILE A 296 -0.96 1.37 -0.71
N SER A 297 -2.25 1.18 -0.94
CA SER A 297 -2.95 -0.11 -0.80
C SER A 297 -3.61 -0.48 -2.13
N GLU A 298 -4.24 -1.66 -2.19
CA GLU A 298 -5.08 -2.01 -3.33
C GLU A 298 -6.14 -0.93 -3.62
N PRO A 299 -6.66 -0.86 -4.86
CA PRO A 299 -7.66 0.15 -5.19
C PRO A 299 -8.88 0.02 -4.28
N PRO A 300 -9.46 1.13 -3.82
CA PRO A 300 -10.58 1.10 -2.89
C PRO A 300 -11.80 0.35 -3.44
N ASP A 301 -11.97 0.40 -4.76
CA ASP A 301 -13.08 -0.23 -5.51
C ASP A 301 -12.81 -1.70 -5.84
N LEU A 302 -11.79 -2.33 -5.22
CA LEU A 302 -11.56 -3.76 -5.38
C LEU A 302 -12.70 -4.51 -4.68
N PRO A 303 -13.54 -5.27 -5.41
CA PRO A 303 -14.85 -5.76 -4.92
C PRO A 303 -14.79 -6.82 -3.82
N CYS A 304 -13.59 -7.22 -3.40
CA CYS A 304 -13.40 -8.19 -2.36
C CYS A 304 -12.09 -7.80 -1.68
N LYS A 305 -12.16 -7.24 -0.47
CA LYS A 305 -10.99 -7.01 0.38
C LYS A 305 -10.61 -8.34 1.05
N SER A 306 -9.40 -8.40 1.57
CA SER A 306 -8.58 -9.56 2.02
C SER A 306 -9.18 -10.61 2.98
N GLU A 307 -10.49 -10.79 3.07
CA GLU A 307 -11.15 -11.73 4.00
C GLU A 307 -10.93 -13.23 3.65
N LEU A 308 -10.34 -13.54 2.49
CA LEU A 308 -10.11 -14.91 2.00
C LEU A 308 -8.61 -15.17 1.71
N VAL A 309 -7.71 -14.87 2.65
CA VAL A 309 -6.29 -15.28 2.51
C VAL A 309 -6.19 -16.79 2.64
N VAL A 310 -5.76 -17.45 1.56
CA VAL A 310 -5.56 -18.90 1.50
C VAL A 310 -4.07 -19.24 1.52
N ASP A 311 -3.26 -18.50 0.76
CA ASP A 311 -1.83 -18.76 0.58
C ASP A 311 -1.13 -17.48 0.10
N THR A 312 -0.11 -17.01 0.80
CA THR A 312 0.60 -15.77 0.45
C THR A 312 1.82 -15.99 -0.44
N VAL A 313 2.13 -17.24 -0.80
CA VAL A 313 3.28 -17.59 -1.64
C VAL A 313 3.18 -16.89 -3.00
N GLY A 314 4.26 -16.20 -3.39
CA GLY A 314 4.35 -15.51 -4.67
C GLY A 314 3.62 -14.16 -4.74
N ALA A 315 3.03 -13.65 -3.64
CA ALA A 315 2.33 -12.36 -3.65
C ALA A 315 3.25 -11.17 -3.96
N GLY A 316 4.48 -11.17 -3.44
CA GLY A 316 5.49 -10.16 -3.76
C GLY A 316 5.93 -10.21 -5.23
N ASP A 317 6.02 -11.41 -5.81
CA ASP A 317 6.30 -11.60 -7.23
C ASP A 317 5.12 -11.12 -8.10
N ALA A 318 3.88 -11.38 -7.65
CA ALA A 318 2.67 -10.86 -8.28
C ALA A 318 2.67 -9.33 -8.32
N PHE A 319 3.03 -8.69 -7.21
CA PHE A 319 3.18 -7.23 -7.12
C PHE A 319 4.24 -6.72 -8.11
N CYS A 320 5.45 -7.28 -8.10
CA CYS A 320 6.55 -6.81 -8.94
C CYS A 320 6.25 -6.97 -10.43
N GLY A 321 5.74 -8.14 -10.84
CA GLY A 321 5.36 -8.40 -12.23
C GLY A 321 4.23 -7.49 -12.71
N ALA A 322 3.18 -7.31 -11.90
CA ALA A 322 2.07 -6.42 -12.24
C ALA A 322 2.53 -4.95 -12.34
N LEU A 323 3.36 -4.49 -11.41
CA LEU A 323 3.91 -3.14 -11.44
C LEU A 323 4.71 -2.88 -12.72
N ALA A 324 5.61 -3.80 -13.09
CA ALA A 324 6.40 -3.68 -14.31
C ALA A 324 5.50 -3.60 -15.56
N ALA A 325 4.44 -4.40 -15.60
CA ALA A 325 3.47 -4.40 -16.69
C ALA A 325 2.61 -3.12 -16.76
N TYR A 326 2.21 -2.52 -15.64
CA TYR A 326 1.52 -1.23 -15.64
C TYR A 326 2.46 -0.09 -16.04
N LEU A 327 3.70 -0.09 -15.54
CA LEU A 327 4.69 0.94 -15.88
C LEU A 327 5.08 0.91 -17.36
N SER A 328 5.18 -0.27 -17.97
CA SER A 328 5.45 -0.38 -19.41
C SER A 328 4.33 0.23 -20.26
N ARG A 329 3.12 0.34 -19.68
CA ARG A 329 1.95 0.96 -20.28
C ARG A 329 1.82 2.46 -20.01
N GLY A 330 2.84 3.07 -19.39
CA GLY A 330 2.87 4.49 -19.09
C GLY A 330 2.00 4.88 -17.88
N ILE A 331 1.48 3.93 -17.12
CA ILE A 331 0.71 4.21 -15.91
C ILE A 331 1.64 4.84 -14.87
N HIS A 332 1.21 5.95 -14.26
CA HIS A 332 2.00 6.63 -13.22
C HIS A 332 2.29 5.71 -12.04
N LEU A 333 3.50 5.84 -11.46
CA LEU A 333 4.03 4.95 -10.43
C LEU A 333 3.07 4.67 -9.27
N GLU A 334 2.47 5.71 -8.69
CA GLU A 334 1.53 5.60 -7.57
C GLU A 334 0.30 4.74 -7.94
N LYS A 335 -0.27 5.00 -9.13
CA LYS A 335 -1.42 4.26 -9.63
C LYS A 335 -1.04 2.84 -10.00
N ALA A 336 0.10 2.65 -10.66
CA ALA A 336 0.63 1.34 -11.03
C ALA A 336 0.88 0.47 -9.79
N ALA A 337 1.45 1.05 -8.72
CA ALA A 337 1.65 0.38 -7.44
C ALA A 337 0.34 0.03 -6.74
N SER A 338 -0.66 0.93 -6.76
CA SER A 338 -1.98 0.61 -6.20
C SER A 338 -2.63 -0.55 -6.95
N MET A 339 -2.59 -0.55 -8.28
CA MET A 339 -3.11 -1.65 -9.10
C MET A 339 -2.32 -2.95 -8.86
N ALA A 340 -0.99 -2.87 -8.69
CA ALA A 340 -0.15 -4.01 -8.34
C ALA A 340 -0.50 -4.59 -6.95
N CYS A 341 -0.79 -3.75 -5.96
CA CYS A 341 -1.35 -4.20 -4.67
C CYS A 341 -2.66 -4.95 -4.86
N GLY A 342 -3.54 -4.49 -5.75
CA GLY A 342 -4.78 -5.19 -6.09
C GLY A 342 -4.54 -6.57 -6.70
N VAL A 343 -3.59 -6.70 -7.63
CA VAL A 343 -3.19 -7.99 -8.23
C VAL A 343 -2.62 -8.93 -7.16
N ALA A 344 -1.74 -8.42 -6.28
CA ALA A 344 -1.20 -9.20 -5.17
C ALA A 344 -2.31 -9.66 -4.20
N SER A 345 -3.25 -8.77 -3.84
CA SER A 345 -4.41 -9.08 -2.98
C SER A 345 -5.34 -10.14 -3.58
N MET A 346 -5.42 -10.24 -4.92
CA MET A 346 -6.14 -11.34 -5.59
C MET A 346 -5.34 -12.64 -5.58
N SER A 347 -4.00 -12.57 -5.74
CA SER A 347 -3.14 -13.76 -5.76
C SER A 347 -3.18 -14.55 -4.46
N VAL A 348 -3.39 -13.91 -3.31
CA VAL A 348 -3.36 -14.61 -2.02
C VAL A 348 -4.57 -15.48 -1.71
N ARG A 349 -5.56 -15.50 -2.62
CA ARG A 349 -6.86 -16.18 -2.44
C ARG A 349 -6.88 -17.59 -2.98
N LYS A 350 -5.81 -18.02 -3.65
CA LYS A 350 -5.64 -19.34 -4.23
C LYS A 350 -4.24 -19.85 -3.91
N ARG A 351 -4.08 -21.17 -3.82
CA ARG A 351 -2.77 -21.79 -3.63
C ARG A 351 -1.95 -21.82 -4.92
N GLY A 352 -0.63 -21.90 -4.79
CA GLY A 352 0.24 -22.38 -5.87
C GLY A 352 0.91 -21.31 -6.72
N ALA A 353 1.33 -20.19 -6.13
CA ALA A 353 2.14 -19.15 -6.76
C ALA A 353 1.64 -18.75 -8.17
N GLN A 354 2.25 -19.27 -9.24
CA GLN A 354 1.86 -18.97 -10.63
C GLN A 354 0.39 -19.30 -10.95
N GLU A 355 -0.20 -20.32 -10.30
CA GLU A 355 -1.61 -20.68 -10.50
C GLU A 355 -2.58 -19.77 -9.73
N SER A 356 -2.08 -19.02 -8.75
CA SER A 356 -2.91 -18.10 -7.95
C SER A 356 -3.07 -16.73 -8.61
N TYR A 357 -2.21 -16.38 -9.57
CA TYR A 357 -2.22 -15.07 -10.22
C TYR A 357 -3.50 -14.86 -11.04
N PRO A 358 -4.16 -13.69 -10.89
CA PRO A 358 -5.39 -13.40 -11.60
C PRO A 358 -5.12 -13.26 -13.10
N ARG A 359 -6.06 -13.77 -13.91
CA ARG A 359 -6.04 -13.58 -15.35
C ARG A 359 -6.75 -12.28 -15.73
N ALA A 360 -6.44 -11.73 -16.89
CA ALA A 360 -7.05 -10.51 -17.42
C ALA A 360 -8.59 -10.52 -17.37
N GLU A 361 -9.20 -11.68 -17.65
CA GLU A 361 -10.64 -11.90 -17.60
C GLU A 361 -11.23 -11.79 -16.19
N ASP A 362 -10.47 -12.19 -15.17
CA ASP A 362 -10.86 -12.16 -13.77
C ASP A 362 -10.63 -10.78 -13.13
N LEU A 363 -9.87 -9.90 -13.77
CA LEU A 363 -9.54 -8.60 -13.21
C LEU A 363 -10.79 -7.70 -13.13
N PRO A 364 -11.09 -7.09 -11.98
CA PRO A 364 -12.12 -6.06 -11.88
C PRO A 364 -11.72 -4.80 -12.64
N GLY A 365 -12.70 -3.96 -12.99
CA GLY A 365 -12.50 -2.77 -13.83
C GLY A 365 -11.45 -1.79 -13.30
N CYS A 366 -11.29 -1.68 -11.97
CA CYS A 366 -10.28 -0.82 -11.34
C CYS A 366 -8.82 -1.30 -11.55
N LEU A 367 -8.63 -2.54 -12.04
CA LEU A 367 -7.35 -3.14 -12.41
C LEU A 367 -7.15 -3.25 -13.93
N ARG A 368 -8.13 -2.85 -14.76
CA ARG A 368 -8.00 -2.87 -16.22
C ARG A 368 -7.51 -1.53 -16.75
N ILE A 369 -6.68 -1.56 -17.81
CA ILE A 369 -6.16 -0.34 -18.46
C ILE A 369 -7.20 0.35 -19.36
N GLU A 370 -8.28 -0.33 -19.75
CA GLU A 370 -9.32 0.18 -20.66
C GLU A 370 -10.03 1.46 -20.17
N ASN A 371 -9.83 1.85 -18.89
CA ASN A 371 -10.38 3.06 -18.27
C ASN A 371 -9.31 4.12 -17.92
N VAL A 372 -8.07 3.99 -18.42
CA VAL A 372 -6.98 4.90 -18.06
C VAL A 372 -6.76 5.92 -19.18
N PRO A 373 -6.94 7.24 -18.94
CA PRO A 373 -6.65 8.25 -19.94
C PRO A 373 -5.18 8.15 -20.37
N THR A 374 -4.95 7.88 -21.65
CA THR A 374 -3.64 7.97 -22.27
C THR A 374 -3.35 9.43 -22.54
N GLY A 375 -2.16 9.90 -22.12
CA GLY A 375 -1.71 11.27 -22.30
C GLY A 375 -1.77 11.70 -23.75
N ASP A 376 -2.80 12.51 -24.06
CA ASP A 376 -2.73 13.79 -24.80
C ASP A 376 -4.13 14.40 -24.97
N GLY A 377 -4.96 14.20 -23.94
CA GLY A 377 -6.08 15.05 -23.65
C GLY A 377 -5.93 15.46 -22.20
N VAL A 378 -5.55 16.71 -21.96
CA VAL A 378 -5.94 17.39 -20.71
C VAL A 378 -7.46 17.51 -20.77
N VAL A 379 -8.16 16.40 -20.55
CA VAL A 379 -9.33 16.47 -19.71
C VAL A 379 -8.70 16.59 -18.34
N GLU A 380 -8.74 17.79 -17.77
CA GLU A 380 -8.66 17.95 -16.34
C GLU A 380 -9.74 17.05 -15.71
N SER A 381 -9.46 15.76 -15.56
CA SER A 381 -10.01 15.06 -14.42
C SER A 381 -9.33 15.74 -13.26
N LYS A 382 -10.02 16.71 -12.66
CA LYS A 382 -9.67 17.30 -11.39
C LYS A 382 -9.64 16.17 -10.34
N MET A 383 -8.61 15.31 -10.36
CA MET A 383 -8.05 14.81 -9.13
C MET A 383 -7.40 16.01 -8.48
N ARG A 384 -8.23 16.78 -7.78
CA ARG A 384 -7.80 17.83 -6.87
C ARG A 384 -6.61 17.28 -6.08
N THR A 385 -5.49 17.99 -6.11
CA THR A 385 -4.38 17.82 -5.17
C THR A 385 -4.96 17.75 -3.77
N ARG A 386 -5.11 16.55 -3.18
CA ARG A 386 -5.77 16.44 -1.88
C ARG A 386 -5.03 17.31 -0.89
N LYS A 387 -5.76 18.22 -0.27
CA LYS A 387 -5.20 19.06 0.78
C LYS A 387 -5.14 18.27 2.07
N THR A 388 -4.09 18.48 2.83
CA THR A 388 -3.87 17.82 4.11
C THR A 388 -4.59 18.57 5.21
N ILE A 389 -5.22 17.83 6.11
CA ILE A 389 -5.75 18.31 7.38
C ILE A 389 -4.96 17.63 8.49
N THR A 390 -4.29 18.40 9.34
CA THR A 390 -3.45 17.87 10.42
C THR A 390 -4.28 17.60 11.67
N PHE A 391 -4.35 16.34 12.09
CA PHE A 391 -4.92 15.94 13.37
C PHE A 391 -3.94 16.16 14.52
N VAL A 392 -4.28 17.09 15.40
CA VAL A 392 -3.43 17.47 16.53
C VAL A 392 -3.78 16.61 17.75
N THR A 393 -2.98 15.56 17.97
CA THR A 393 -3.10 14.67 19.13
C THR A 393 -1.77 13.99 19.42
N GLY A 394 -1.42 13.85 20.72
CA GLY A 394 -0.31 13.00 21.17
C GLY A 394 -0.72 11.57 21.52
N ASN A 395 -2.01 11.22 21.42
CA ASN A 395 -2.51 9.90 21.79
C ASN A 395 -2.61 9.00 20.55
N LYS A 396 -1.70 8.01 20.45
CA LYS A 396 -1.64 7.05 19.34
C LYS A 396 -2.93 6.24 19.14
N ASN A 397 -3.66 5.94 20.22
CA ASN A 397 -4.93 5.21 20.12
C ASN A 397 -6.04 6.06 19.51
N LYS A 398 -6.06 7.37 19.80
CA LYS A 398 -6.99 8.30 19.16
C LYS A 398 -6.75 8.38 17.65
N LEU A 399 -5.49 8.47 17.24
CA LEU A 399 -5.13 8.52 15.81
C LEU A 399 -5.66 7.30 15.04
N ALA A 400 -5.42 6.10 15.56
CA ALA A 400 -5.87 4.85 14.94
C ALA A 400 -7.41 4.75 14.83
N GLU A 401 -8.12 5.27 15.83
CA GLU A 401 -9.59 5.31 15.85
C GLU A 401 -10.14 6.31 14.85
N VAL A 402 -9.54 7.51 14.75
CA VAL A 402 -9.93 8.55 13.78
C VAL A 402 -9.72 8.11 12.35
N GLN A 403 -8.56 7.50 12.05
CA GLN A 403 -8.29 6.95 10.71
C GLN A 403 -9.34 5.89 10.32
N ARG A 404 -9.88 5.14 11.30
CA ARG A 404 -10.94 4.14 11.06
C ARG A 404 -12.32 4.78 10.90
N LEU A 405 -12.67 5.75 11.73
CA LEU A 405 -13.96 6.47 11.65
C LEU A 405 -14.09 7.27 10.35
N LEU A 406 -12.99 7.77 9.81
CA LEU A 406 -12.96 8.45 8.52
C LEU A 406 -12.94 7.47 7.32
N SER A 407 -12.62 6.18 7.53
CA SER A 407 -12.57 5.13 6.49
C SER A 407 -13.75 4.16 6.49
N THR A 408 -14.64 4.22 7.48
CA THR A 408 -15.80 3.32 7.61
C THR A 408 -16.95 3.78 6.72
N SER A 409 -17.15 3.11 5.59
CA SER A 409 -18.34 3.29 4.75
C SER A 409 -19.40 2.26 5.11
N SER A 410 -20.49 2.70 5.73
CA SER A 410 -21.75 1.95 5.71
C SER A 410 -22.33 2.08 4.29
N SER A 411 -22.57 0.94 3.63
CA SER A 411 -23.30 0.74 2.34
C SER A 411 -22.75 1.40 1.06
N ASN A 412 -22.37 0.54 0.09
CA ASN A 412 -22.53 0.53 -1.38
C ASN A 412 -22.69 1.80 -2.25
N ASP A 413 -22.55 3.03 -1.75
CA ASP A 413 -22.67 4.23 -2.60
C ASP A 413 -21.30 4.81 -3.00
N GLU A 414 -21.11 4.95 -4.32
CA GLU A 414 -19.94 5.49 -5.03
C GLU A 414 -19.61 6.97 -4.70
N GLN A 415 -20.26 7.61 -3.71
CA GLN A 415 -20.16 9.06 -3.44
C GLN A 415 -19.45 9.45 -2.13
N LEU A 416 -18.93 8.52 -1.33
CA LEU A 416 -18.51 8.80 0.06
C LEU A 416 -17.00 8.81 0.33
N PHE A 417 -16.18 9.17 -0.66
CA PHE A 417 -14.73 9.35 -0.49
C PHE A 417 -14.39 10.75 0.06
N ILE A 418 -13.75 10.85 1.22
CA ILE A 418 -13.33 12.14 1.82
C ILE A 418 -12.16 12.72 1.01
N PRO A 419 -12.28 13.91 0.39
CA PRO A 419 -11.30 14.41 -0.58
C PRO A 419 -10.07 15.10 0.04
N PHE A 420 -9.69 14.70 1.26
CA PHE A 420 -8.60 15.29 2.06
C PHE A 420 -7.71 14.20 2.65
N ASP A 421 -6.42 14.49 2.77
CA ASP A 421 -5.48 13.62 3.47
C ASP A 421 -5.41 14.00 4.96
N ILE A 422 -5.23 13.02 5.85
CA ILE A 422 -5.11 13.25 7.29
C ILE A 422 -3.69 12.94 7.73
N ASP A 423 -2.97 13.94 8.22
CA ASP A 423 -1.66 13.81 8.86
C ASP A 423 -1.79 13.97 10.38
N ASN A 424 -0.79 13.57 11.17
CA ASN A 424 -0.80 13.70 12.63
C ASN A 424 0.36 14.54 13.14
N HIS A 425 0.05 15.46 14.06
CA HIS A 425 1.07 16.24 14.74
C HIS A 425 0.81 16.25 16.25
N GLN A 426 1.84 16.00 17.04
CA GLN A 426 1.77 16.21 18.49
C GLN A 426 2.11 17.66 18.80
N LEU A 427 1.23 18.35 19.53
CA LEU A 427 1.45 19.73 19.95
C LEU A 427 1.10 19.87 21.43
N ASP A 428 1.95 20.56 22.18
CA ASP A 428 1.68 20.89 23.58
C ASP A 428 0.87 22.18 23.63
N LEU A 429 -0.41 22.05 23.99
CA LEU A 429 -1.36 23.15 24.07
C LEU A 429 -1.80 23.32 25.53
N PRO A 430 -2.05 24.56 25.99
CA PRO A 430 -2.49 24.78 27.36
C PRO A 430 -3.84 24.11 27.61
N GLU A 431 -4.02 23.62 28.84
CA GLU A 431 -5.31 23.09 29.29
C GLU A 431 -6.24 24.26 29.63
N LEU A 432 -7.20 24.53 28.75
CA LEU A 432 -8.12 25.66 28.87
C LEU A 432 -9.28 25.32 29.82
N GLN A 433 -9.82 26.36 30.48
CA GLN A 433 -10.94 26.24 31.40
C GLN A 433 -12.16 26.96 30.82
N GLY A 434 -13.31 26.30 30.81
CA GLY A 434 -14.54 26.87 30.27
C GLY A 434 -15.57 25.82 29.91
N SER A 435 -16.51 26.20 29.03
CA SER A 435 -17.43 25.23 28.43
C SER A 435 -16.68 24.32 27.46
N PRO A 436 -17.13 23.07 27.25
CA PRO A 436 -16.51 22.16 26.28
C PRO A 436 -16.33 22.77 24.88
N SER A 437 -17.31 23.54 24.41
CA SER A 437 -17.29 24.18 23.10
C SER A 437 -16.26 25.31 23.00
N ASP A 438 -16.08 26.10 24.08
CA ASP A 438 -15.11 27.19 24.09
C ASP A 438 -13.68 26.64 24.16
N ILE A 439 -13.46 25.61 24.98
CA ILE A 439 -12.18 24.89 25.06
C ILE A 439 -11.81 24.33 23.69
N ALA A 440 -12.71 23.58 23.06
CA ALA A 440 -12.45 22.95 21.76
C ALA A 440 -12.14 24.00 20.67
N ARG A 441 -12.86 25.14 20.69
CA ARG A 441 -12.66 26.24 19.74
C ARG A 441 -11.31 26.90 19.90
N GLU A 442 -10.98 27.34 21.12
CA GLU A 442 -9.72 28.02 21.40
C GLU A 442 -8.52 27.11 21.17
N LYS A 443 -8.62 25.84 21.57
CA LYS A 443 -7.57 24.83 21.35
C LYS A 443 -7.27 24.62 19.87
N CYS A 444 -8.31 24.48 19.04
CA CYS A 444 -8.17 24.35 17.59
C CYS A 444 -7.54 25.59 16.97
N GLN A 445 -7.99 26.78 17.40
CA GLN A 445 -7.47 28.05 16.93
C GLN A 445 -5.98 28.21 17.26
N MET A 446 -5.58 27.91 18.50
CA MET A 446 -4.18 27.92 18.93
C MET A 446 -3.33 26.93 18.14
N ALA A 447 -3.84 25.72 17.91
CA ALA A 447 -3.16 24.71 17.12
C ALA A 447 -2.92 25.17 15.66
N SER A 448 -3.94 25.77 15.05
CA SER A 448 -3.85 26.28 13.68
C SER A 448 -2.85 27.43 13.57
N LEU A 449 -2.87 28.38 14.53
CA LEU A 449 -1.94 29.50 14.59
C LEU A 449 -0.48 29.04 14.72
N GLN A 450 -0.21 28.01 15.51
CA GLN A 450 1.15 27.49 15.71
C GLN A 450 1.65 26.71 14.49
N LEU A 451 0.83 25.83 13.92
CA LEU A 451 1.21 24.96 12.82
C LEU A 451 1.08 25.60 11.44
N LYS A 452 0.38 26.73 11.35
CA LYS A 452 0.13 27.47 10.10
C LYS A 452 -0.51 26.63 8.99
N THR A 453 -1.42 25.73 9.39
CA THR A 453 -2.09 24.76 8.50
C THR A 453 -3.53 24.53 8.93
N ALA A 454 -4.28 23.82 8.11
CA ALA A 454 -5.58 23.28 8.48
C ALA A 454 -5.44 22.19 9.54
N VAL A 455 -6.18 22.31 10.63
CA VAL A 455 -6.07 21.41 11.78
C VAL A 455 -7.42 20.89 12.22
N ILE A 456 -7.41 19.68 12.76
CA ILE A 456 -8.49 19.17 13.60
C ILE A 456 -7.98 18.88 15.01
N THR A 457 -8.78 19.21 16.01
CA THR A 457 -8.59 18.82 17.41
C THR A 457 -9.83 18.08 17.90
N GLU A 458 -9.66 17.24 18.91
CA GLU A 458 -10.74 16.43 19.49
C GLU A 458 -10.67 16.49 21.01
N ASP A 459 -11.75 16.96 21.63
CA ASP A 459 -11.93 16.99 23.07
C ASP A 459 -13.12 16.10 23.46
N THR A 460 -12.88 15.18 24.40
CA THR A 460 -13.87 14.23 24.89
C THR A 460 -14.14 14.49 26.36
N CYS A 461 -15.41 14.64 26.70
CA CYS A 461 -15.94 14.94 28.03
C CYS A 461 -16.82 13.79 28.53
N LEU A 462 -16.85 13.61 29.84
CA LEU A 462 -17.83 12.78 30.53
C LEU A 462 -18.49 13.61 31.62
N CYS A 463 -19.80 13.80 31.48
CA CYS A 463 -20.57 14.75 32.26
C CYS A 463 -21.64 14.01 33.07
N PHE A 464 -21.68 14.26 34.38
CA PHE A 464 -22.70 13.64 35.24
C PHE A 464 -23.83 14.62 35.48
N HIS A 465 -25.08 14.19 35.24
CA HIS A 465 -26.25 15.06 35.43
C HIS A 465 -26.42 15.45 36.91
N GLY A 466 -26.19 14.50 37.83
CA GLY A 466 -26.17 14.77 39.28
C GLY A 466 -25.15 15.82 39.73
N LEU A 467 -24.11 16.10 38.92
CA LEU A 467 -23.11 17.14 39.19
C LEU A 467 -23.22 18.35 38.26
N ASN A 468 -24.40 18.58 37.66
CA ASN A 468 -24.65 19.66 36.72
C ASN A 468 -23.62 19.69 35.57
N GLY A 469 -23.22 18.53 35.07
CA GLY A 469 -22.32 18.37 33.93
C GLY A 469 -20.84 18.22 34.26
N LEU A 470 -20.44 18.30 35.52
CA LEU A 470 -19.08 17.96 35.95
C LEU A 470 -18.89 16.43 36.02
N PRO A 471 -17.65 15.92 35.89
CA PRO A 471 -16.38 16.64 35.70
C PRO A 471 -16.17 17.19 34.28
N GLY A 472 -16.95 16.74 33.30
CA GLY A 472 -16.95 17.26 31.94
C GLY A 472 -15.58 17.15 31.26
N PRO A 473 -15.00 18.25 30.76
CA PRO A 473 -13.70 18.23 30.06
C PRO A 473 -12.55 17.80 30.97
N TYR A 474 -12.71 17.90 32.29
CA TYR A 474 -11.68 17.53 33.27
C TYR A 474 -11.66 16.04 33.62
N ILE A 475 -12.46 15.21 32.94
CA ILE A 475 -12.63 13.79 33.28
C ILE A 475 -11.29 13.04 33.37
N LYS A 476 -10.31 13.37 32.51
CA LYS A 476 -8.98 12.72 32.55
C LYS A 476 -8.33 12.87 33.93
N TRP A 477 -8.31 14.08 34.48
CA TRP A 477 -7.70 14.36 35.78
C TRP A 477 -8.48 13.71 36.93
N PHE A 478 -9.81 13.68 36.83
CA PHE A 478 -10.64 12.96 37.80
C PHE A 478 -10.39 11.46 37.75
N LEU A 479 -10.25 10.88 36.56
CA LEU A 479 -9.93 9.47 36.40
C LEU A 479 -8.53 9.14 36.95
N ASP A 480 -7.53 9.96 36.64
CA ASP A 480 -6.15 9.77 37.12
C ASP A 480 -6.06 9.86 38.65
N GLY A 481 -6.81 10.79 39.26
CA GLY A 481 -6.80 11.00 40.71
C GLY A 481 -7.69 10.05 41.51
N LEU A 482 -8.86 9.68 40.98
CA LEU A 482 -9.89 8.94 41.71
C LEU A 482 -10.01 7.47 41.28
N GLY A 483 -9.57 7.13 40.08
CA GLY A 483 -9.84 5.85 39.44
C GLY A 483 -11.33 5.62 39.16
N HIS A 484 -11.66 4.48 38.55
CA HIS A 484 -13.05 4.11 38.21
C HIS A 484 -13.97 4.03 39.43
N ASP A 485 -13.47 3.46 40.54
CA ASP A 485 -14.23 3.33 41.79
C ASP A 485 -14.48 4.69 42.44
N GLY A 486 -13.50 5.58 42.41
CA GLY A 486 -13.65 6.93 42.96
C GLY A 486 -14.63 7.78 42.14
N LEU A 487 -14.64 7.62 40.81
CA LEU A 487 -15.66 8.23 39.94
C LEU A 487 -17.08 7.74 40.26
N ASN A 488 -17.25 6.45 40.53
CA ASN A 488 -18.54 5.90 40.99
C ASN A 488 -18.95 6.47 42.36
N LYS A 489 -18.01 6.53 43.31
CA LYS A 489 -18.23 7.10 44.65
C LYS A 489 -18.58 8.58 44.62
N LEU A 490 -18.05 9.33 43.64
CA LEU A 490 -18.36 10.75 43.43
C LEU A 490 -19.87 10.99 43.31
N LEU A 491 -20.58 10.06 42.68
CA LEU A 491 -22.02 10.13 42.51
C LEU A 491 -22.81 9.49 43.66
N GLN A 492 -22.20 8.80 44.62
CA GLN A 492 -22.91 7.98 45.62
C GLN A 492 -24.03 8.74 46.34
N GLY A 493 -23.81 10.02 46.69
CA GLY A 493 -24.76 10.88 47.40
C GLY A 493 -25.88 11.51 46.57
N PHE A 494 -25.92 11.27 45.25
CA PHE A 494 -26.93 11.83 44.35
C PHE A 494 -27.92 10.74 43.91
N ASP A 495 -29.22 11.02 43.88
CA ASP A 495 -30.20 10.03 43.38
C ASP A 495 -30.04 9.78 41.87
N ASP A 496 -29.65 10.82 41.14
CA ASP A 496 -29.42 10.77 39.69
C ASP A 496 -28.02 10.26 39.35
N LYS A 497 -27.97 9.09 38.71
CA LYS A 497 -26.73 8.46 38.19
C LYS A 497 -26.61 8.58 36.67
N THR A 498 -27.52 9.30 36.02
CA THR A 498 -27.46 9.52 34.58
C THR A 498 -26.26 10.41 34.24
N ALA A 499 -25.71 10.17 33.06
CA ALA A 499 -24.57 10.88 32.55
C ALA A 499 -24.64 10.95 31.02
N TYR A 500 -23.78 11.79 30.45
CA TYR A 500 -23.55 11.78 29.02
C TYR A 500 -22.07 11.86 28.70
N ALA A 501 -21.70 11.15 27.65
CA ALA A 501 -20.41 11.30 26.99
C ALA A 501 -20.55 12.28 25.83
N GLN A 502 -19.58 13.16 25.65
CA GLN A 502 -19.59 14.15 24.57
C GLN A 502 -18.20 14.24 23.94
N THR A 503 -18.14 14.20 22.61
CA THR A 503 -16.92 14.53 21.86
C THR A 503 -17.21 15.73 20.99
N ILE A 504 -16.32 16.71 21.01
CA ILE A 504 -16.34 17.86 20.11
C ILE A 504 -15.10 17.79 19.23
N ILE A 505 -15.33 17.67 17.92
CA ILE A 505 -14.29 17.88 16.91
C ILE A 505 -14.32 19.35 16.54
N ALA A 506 -13.17 20.00 16.61
CA ALA A 506 -13.00 21.36 16.15
C ALA A 506 -12.09 21.37 14.92
N PHE A 507 -12.53 22.00 13.84
CA PHE A 507 -11.81 22.10 12.58
C PHE A 507 -11.55 23.56 12.24
N SER A 508 -10.29 23.88 11.93
CA SER A 508 -9.91 25.14 11.31
C SER A 508 -9.25 24.87 9.96
N PRO A 509 -9.66 25.55 8.88
CA PRO A 509 -8.96 25.47 7.60
C PRO A 509 -7.66 26.31 7.58
N GLY A 510 -7.36 27.11 8.61
CA GLY A 510 -6.10 27.84 8.69
C GLY A 510 -6.06 28.91 9.78
N PRO A 511 -4.89 29.54 10.02
CA PRO A 511 -4.62 30.42 11.17
C PRO A 511 -5.63 31.54 11.40
N ASP A 512 -6.16 32.14 10.33
CA ASP A 512 -7.07 33.29 10.39
C ASP A 512 -8.51 32.91 9.99
N LYS A 513 -8.87 31.63 10.11
CA LYS A 513 -10.17 31.09 9.69
C LYS A 513 -11.02 30.71 10.90
N GLU A 514 -12.33 30.85 10.74
CA GLU A 514 -13.29 30.49 11.78
C GLU A 514 -13.26 28.98 12.07
N VAL A 515 -13.22 28.62 13.36
CA VAL A 515 -13.25 27.23 13.81
C VAL A 515 -14.68 26.71 13.81
N ARG A 516 -14.90 25.58 13.13
CA ARG A 516 -16.19 24.88 13.09
C ARG A 516 -16.19 23.69 14.04
N LEU A 517 -17.29 23.53 14.79
CA LEU A 517 -17.45 22.47 15.80
C LEU A 517 -18.42 21.38 15.33
N PHE A 518 -18.09 20.13 15.60
CA PHE A 518 -18.93 18.95 15.35
C PHE A 518 -19.07 18.17 16.64
N GLU A 519 -20.29 18.17 17.19
CA GLU A 519 -20.59 17.58 18.48
C GLU A 519 -21.27 16.22 18.31
N GLY A 520 -20.74 15.20 18.95
CA GLY A 520 -21.41 13.93 19.17
C GLY A 520 -21.63 13.72 20.67
N LYS A 521 -22.84 13.28 21.04
CA LYS A 521 -23.26 13.08 22.42
C LYS A 521 -23.96 11.73 22.56
N THR A 522 -23.71 11.01 23.63
CA THR A 522 -24.41 9.75 23.97
C THR A 522 -24.82 9.80 25.43
N GLU A 523 -26.11 9.58 25.70
CA GLU A 523 -26.65 9.49 27.06
C GLU A 523 -26.38 8.09 27.63
N GLY A 524 -26.31 7.99 28.96
CA GLY A 524 -26.04 6.74 29.65
C GLY A 524 -26.14 6.85 31.15
N TRP A 525 -25.61 5.83 31.82
CA TRP A 525 -25.48 5.75 33.27
C TRP A 525 -24.05 5.53 33.68
N ILE A 526 -23.71 6.07 34.86
CA ILE A 526 -22.49 5.67 35.56
C ILE A 526 -22.77 4.44 36.39
N VAL A 527 -22.03 3.38 36.11
CA VAL A 527 -22.18 2.06 36.72
C VAL A 527 -20.85 1.57 37.29
N PRO A 528 -20.87 0.60 38.22
CA PRO A 528 -19.65 -0.07 38.66
C PRO A 528 -18.86 -0.61 37.49
N ALA A 529 -17.52 -0.50 37.56
CA ALA A 529 -16.63 -0.83 36.46
C ALA A 529 -16.79 -2.29 36.00
N ARG A 530 -16.95 -2.50 34.70
CA ARG A 530 -17.00 -3.81 34.04
C ARG A 530 -16.29 -3.77 32.70
N GLY A 531 -15.76 -4.91 32.25
CA GLY A 531 -14.97 -5.01 31.01
C GLY A 531 -13.47 -4.72 31.21
N SER A 532 -12.76 -4.40 30.13
CA SER A 532 -11.32 -4.10 30.18
C SER A 532 -11.02 -2.68 30.66
N ASN A 533 -10.00 -2.51 31.51
CA ASN A 533 -9.52 -1.21 32.00
C ASN A 533 -8.52 -0.51 31.05
N ASP A 534 -8.33 -1.03 29.84
CA ASP A 534 -7.28 -0.55 28.92
C ASP A 534 -7.54 0.86 28.34
N PHE A 535 -8.77 1.38 28.44
CA PHE A 535 -9.15 2.63 27.79
C PHE A 535 -10.05 3.56 28.63
N GLY A 536 -9.43 4.57 29.24
CA GLY A 536 -10.13 5.71 29.84
C GLY A 536 -11.22 5.29 30.84
N TRP A 537 -12.39 5.92 30.74
CA TRP A 537 -13.55 5.69 31.61
C TRP A 537 -14.59 4.75 31.00
N ASP A 538 -14.29 4.10 29.88
CA ASP A 538 -15.20 3.13 29.24
C ASP A 538 -15.79 2.08 30.20
N PRO A 539 -15.05 1.55 31.20
CA PRO A 539 -15.58 0.52 32.09
C PRO A 539 -16.76 0.96 32.95
N ILE A 540 -16.96 2.26 33.15
CA ILE A 540 -17.98 2.79 34.06
C ILE A 540 -19.15 3.47 33.35
N PHE A 541 -19.13 3.54 32.02
CA PHE A 541 -20.19 4.20 31.25
C PHE A 541 -21.01 3.18 30.47
N GLU A 542 -22.30 3.11 30.80
CA GLU A 542 -23.29 2.26 30.15
C GLU A 542 -24.23 3.15 29.30
N PRO A 543 -24.13 3.13 27.96
CA PRO A 543 -24.99 3.96 27.11
C PRO A 543 -26.46 3.52 27.18
N THR A 544 -27.38 4.46 26.94
CA THR A 544 -28.83 4.17 26.94
C THR A 544 -29.32 3.36 25.77
N GLU A 545 -28.49 3.16 24.76
CA GLU A 545 -28.83 2.57 23.47
C GLU A 545 -27.75 1.55 23.05
N ASP A 546 -28.15 0.57 22.27
CA ASP A 546 -27.29 -0.35 21.53
C ASP A 546 -27.38 -0.04 20.03
N GLU A 547 -26.69 -0.81 19.16
CA GLU A 547 -26.74 -0.60 17.70
C GLU A 547 -28.16 -0.61 17.10
N GLN A 548 -29.11 -1.30 17.76
CA GLN A 548 -30.49 -1.45 17.30
C GLN A 548 -31.44 -0.43 17.95
N GLY A 549 -30.94 0.44 18.83
CA GLY A 549 -31.73 1.39 19.60
C GLY A 549 -32.61 0.75 20.68
N SER A 550 -32.38 -0.52 21.03
CA SER A 550 -33.21 -1.31 21.96
C SER A 550 -32.78 -1.25 23.43
N GLY A 551 -31.72 -0.49 23.73
CA GLY A 551 -31.21 -0.26 25.09
C GLY A 551 -30.06 -1.19 25.45
N SER A 552 -28.89 -0.62 25.73
CA SER A 552 -27.69 -1.41 26.10
C SER A 552 -27.67 -1.74 27.59
N ARG A 553 -27.12 -2.92 27.93
CA ARG A 553 -26.72 -3.32 29.31
C ARG A 553 -25.21 -3.53 29.45
N LYS A 554 -24.45 -3.21 28.40
CA LYS A 554 -23.00 -3.34 28.34
C LYS A 554 -22.38 -1.96 28.61
N THR A 555 -21.29 -1.92 29.37
CA THR A 555 -20.42 -0.74 29.38
C THR A 555 -19.68 -0.62 28.05
N TYR A 556 -19.13 0.55 27.73
CA TYR A 556 -18.29 0.68 26.52
C TYR A 556 -17.10 -0.30 26.51
N ALA A 557 -16.59 -0.70 27.67
CA ALA A 557 -15.49 -1.66 27.76
C ALA A 557 -15.92 -3.13 27.58
N GLU A 558 -17.22 -3.42 27.62
CA GLU A 558 -17.81 -4.74 27.34
C GLU A 558 -18.29 -4.88 25.88
N MET A 559 -18.30 -3.77 25.13
CA MET A 559 -18.67 -3.75 23.72
C MET A 559 -17.48 -4.13 22.84
N THR A 560 -17.79 -4.79 21.72
CA THR A 560 -16.84 -4.88 20.61
C THR A 560 -16.56 -3.48 20.06
N ARG A 561 -15.43 -3.33 19.36
CA ARG A 561 -15.04 -2.04 18.79
C ARG A 561 -16.07 -1.50 17.80
N ASP A 562 -16.72 -2.37 17.03
CA ASP A 562 -17.71 -1.96 16.03
C ASP A 562 -19.02 -1.53 16.68
N GLU A 563 -19.52 -2.32 17.65
CA GLU A 563 -20.68 -1.95 18.50
C GLU A 563 -20.50 -0.57 19.14
N LYS A 564 -19.33 -0.30 19.72
CA LYS A 564 -19.04 0.98 20.34
C LYS A 564 -19.00 2.13 19.31
N ASN A 565 -18.35 1.91 18.17
CA ASN A 565 -18.19 2.96 17.16
C ASN A 565 -19.53 3.44 16.59
N ALA A 566 -20.51 2.54 16.43
CA ALA A 566 -21.83 2.87 15.89
C ALA A 566 -22.61 3.86 16.76
N ILE A 567 -22.50 3.76 18.10
CA ILE A 567 -23.33 4.52 19.05
C ILE A 567 -22.56 5.58 19.84
N SER A 568 -21.23 5.53 19.84
CA SER A 568 -20.42 6.40 20.69
C SER A 568 -20.50 7.87 20.27
N HIS A 569 -20.45 8.73 21.27
CA HIS A 569 -20.24 10.17 21.16
C HIS A 569 -19.12 10.55 20.17
N ARG A 570 -17.98 9.85 20.20
CA ARG A 570 -16.88 10.05 19.25
C ARG A 570 -17.28 9.66 17.81
N GLY A 571 -17.86 8.47 17.62
CA GLY A 571 -18.36 8.03 16.31
C GLY A 571 -19.38 9.01 15.70
N ARG A 572 -20.33 9.48 16.51
CA ARG A 572 -21.32 10.50 16.13
C ARG A 572 -20.68 11.83 15.72
N ALA A 573 -19.66 12.30 16.44
CA ALA A 573 -18.95 13.52 16.11
C ALA A 573 -18.21 13.39 14.77
N PHE A 574 -17.48 12.29 14.57
CA PHE A 574 -16.74 12.03 13.34
C PHE A 574 -17.65 11.80 12.13
N HIS A 575 -18.83 11.22 12.34
CA HIS A 575 -19.85 11.12 11.30
C HIS A 575 -20.27 12.51 10.80
N LYS A 576 -20.64 13.42 11.70
CA LYS A 576 -21.00 14.81 11.35
C LYS A 576 -19.84 15.56 10.67
N PHE A 577 -18.62 15.36 11.17
CA PHE A 577 -17.44 15.96 10.55
C PHE A 577 -17.21 15.43 9.13
N ARG A 578 -17.35 14.11 8.93
CA ARG A 578 -17.26 13.49 7.61
C ARG A 578 -18.32 14.01 6.65
N GLU A 579 -19.58 14.10 7.07
CA GLU A 579 -20.66 14.66 6.27
C GLU A 579 -20.34 16.10 5.83
N TYR A 580 -19.74 16.90 6.71
CA TYR A 580 -19.29 18.24 6.37
C TYR A 580 -18.15 18.24 5.34
N LEU A 581 -17.14 17.39 5.50
CA LEU A 581 -16.04 17.29 4.54
C LEU A 581 -16.53 16.87 3.14
N LEU A 582 -17.56 16.03 3.08
CA LEU A 582 -18.16 15.58 1.82
C LEU A 582 -19.07 16.64 1.19
N SER A 583 -19.98 17.22 1.98
CA SER A 583 -20.99 18.18 1.49
C SER A 583 -20.42 19.54 1.10
N ASP A 584 -19.31 19.97 1.72
CA ASP A 584 -18.72 21.30 1.50
C ASP A 584 -17.26 21.22 0.98
N SER A 585 -16.92 20.09 0.35
CA SER A 585 -15.56 19.77 -0.07
C SER A 585 -14.88 20.84 -0.93
N GLU A 586 -15.60 21.52 -1.83
CA GLU A 586 -15.03 22.58 -2.67
C GLU A 586 -14.63 23.83 -1.89
N ASN A 587 -15.47 24.28 -0.97
CA ASN A 587 -15.19 25.47 -0.19
C ASN A 587 -14.09 25.20 0.83
N ILE A 588 -14.13 24.03 1.48
CA ILE A 588 -13.07 23.59 2.40
C ILE A 588 -11.73 23.51 1.65
N PHE A 589 -11.73 22.90 0.47
CA PHE A 589 -10.53 22.83 -0.37
C PHE A 589 -9.97 24.21 -0.69
N ASN A 590 -10.82 25.18 -1.04
CA ASN A 590 -10.36 26.54 -1.32
C ASN A 590 -9.94 27.31 -0.05
N ALA A 591 -10.49 26.96 1.11
CA ALA A 591 -10.23 27.63 2.39
C ALA A 591 -8.95 27.14 3.09
N ILE A 592 -8.54 25.88 2.87
CA ILE A 592 -7.31 25.33 3.46
C ILE A 592 -6.10 26.10 2.91
N VAL A 593 -5.36 26.74 3.82
CA VAL A 593 -4.16 27.55 3.50
C VAL A 593 -2.95 26.68 3.25
#